data_AF-A0A920UH38-F1
#
_entry.id   AF-A0A920UH38-F1
#
_cell.length_a   1.000
_cell.length_b   1.000
_cell.length_c   1.000
_cell.angle_alpha   90.00
_cell.angle_beta   90.00
_cell.angle_gamma   90.00
#
_symmetry.space_group_name_H-M   'P 1'
#
loop_
_entity.id
_entity.type
_entity.pdbx_description
1 polymer ?
#
loop_
_entity_poly.entity_id
_entity_poly.type
_entity_poly.pdbx_seq_one_letter_code
_entity_poly.pdbx_strand_id
1 'polypeptide(L)'
;MKNAKNWFGFDDTRNSHHLGRIGTYGEQSIEAGKGVNAFCQCDRSFSLRSTYRGSDGRFATNPICLAMPGTNKHPPVLLDMATSRIALGRQEFP
;
A
#
# COMPACT_ATOMS: atom_id res chain seq x y z
N MET A 1 2.38 0.08 13.83
CA MET A 1 2.97 1.30 14.43
C MET A 1 3.23 1.14 15.94
N LYS A 2 3.68 -0.03 16.41
CA LYS A 2 3.85 -0.30 17.85
C LYS A 2 5.21 0.14 18.41
N ASN A 3 6.18 0.47 17.55
CA ASN A 3 7.54 0.81 17.96
C ASN A 3 7.82 2.32 17.97
N ALA A 4 7.28 3.04 18.96
CA ALA A 4 7.61 4.46 19.17
C ALA A 4 9.07 4.67 19.63
N LYS A 5 9.67 3.67 20.30
CA LYS A 5 10.99 3.75 20.93
C LYS A 5 12.18 3.45 19.99
N ASN A 6 11.92 2.83 18.83
CA ASN A 6 12.96 2.43 17.89
C ASN A 6 12.89 3.29 16.62
N TRP A 7 14.06 3.61 16.08
CA TRP A 7 14.21 4.39 14.84
C TRP A 7 13.69 3.64 13.60
N PHE A 8 13.77 2.31 13.60
CA PHE A 8 13.27 1.43 12.54
C PHE A 8 12.52 0.23 13.12
N GLY A 9 11.54 -0.29 12.38
CA GLY A 9 10.80 -1.50 12.75
C GLY A 9 9.93 -2.02 11.62
N PHE A 10 9.64 -3.32 11.65
CA PHE A 10 8.71 -3.98 10.74
C PHE A 10 7.50 -4.48 11.52
N ASP A 11 6.31 -4.16 11.03
CA ASP A 11 5.04 -4.70 11.52
C ASP A 11 4.42 -5.50 10.36
N ASP A 12 3.93 -6.72 10.64
CA ASP A 12 3.30 -7.60 9.65
C ASP A 12 1.89 -7.99 10.12
N THR A 13 0.96 -8.06 9.17
CA THR A 13 -0.42 -8.48 9.42
C THR A 13 -0.82 -9.52 8.38
N ARG A 14 -1.23 -10.71 8.85
CA ARG A 14 -1.64 -11.83 7.99
C ARG A 14 -3.09 -12.19 8.23
N ASN A 15 -3.72 -12.80 7.22
CA ASN A 15 -5.10 -13.29 7.28
C ASN A 15 -6.09 -12.22 7.78
N SER A 16 -5.90 -10.99 7.31
CA SER A 16 -6.82 -9.89 7.54
C SER A 16 -7.81 -9.81 6.39
N HIS A 17 -9.02 -9.35 6.68
CA HIS A 17 -9.98 -8.99 5.62
C HIS A 17 -9.49 -7.74 4.85
N HIS A 18 -10.28 -7.30 3.87
CA HIS A 18 -9.96 -6.13 3.05
C HIS A 18 -9.63 -4.89 3.91
N LEU A 19 -8.39 -4.42 3.83
CA LEU A 19 -7.86 -3.32 4.63
C LEU A 19 -8.28 -1.92 4.11
N GLY A 20 -8.95 -1.85 2.98
CA GLY A 20 -9.35 -0.57 2.38
C GLY A 20 -8.18 0.19 1.78
N ARG A 21 -8.22 1.52 1.87
CA ARG A 21 -7.17 2.40 1.33
C ARG A 21 -5.94 2.37 2.24
N ILE A 22 -4.85 1.82 1.73
CA ILE A 22 -3.60 1.66 2.48
C ILE A 22 -2.98 3.03 2.84
N GLY A 23 -3.21 4.06 2.01
CA GLY A 23 -2.81 5.44 2.29
C GLY A 23 -3.24 5.96 3.67
N THR A 24 -4.35 5.46 4.24
CA THR A 24 -4.80 5.84 5.60
C THR A 24 -3.76 5.49 6.67
N TYR A 25 -3.07 4.37 6.53
CA TYR A 25 -1.99 3.98 7.45
C TYR A 25 -0.71 4.79 7.20
N GLY A 26 -0.48 5.21 5.95
CA GLY A 26 0.59 6.14 5.59
C GLY A 26 0.40 7.52 6.22
N GLU A 27 -0.83 8.05 6.20
CA GLU A 27 -1.20 9.32 6.86
C GLU A 27 -0.95 9.26 8.37
N GLN A 28 -1.41 8.19 9.04
CA GLN A 28 -1.15 7.97 10.46
C GLN A 28 0.36 7.96 10.75
N SER A 29 1.17 7.36 9.87
CA SER A 29 2.62 7.34 10.00
C SER A 29 3.24 8.73 9.87
N ILE A 30 2.78 9.52 8.91
CA ILE A 30 3.22 10.91 8.73
C ILE A 30 2.89 11.74 9.98
N GLU A 31 1.67 11.62 10.51
CA GLU A 31 1.25 12.31 11.75
C GLU A 31 2.13 11.92 12.95
N ALA A 32 2.57 10.65 13.02
CA ALA A 32 3.49 10.17 14.03
C ALA A 32 4.97 10.57 13.78
N GLY A 33 5.25 11.35 12.73
CA GLY A 33 6.60 11.77 12.35
C GLY A 33 7.49 10.63 11.81
N LYS A 34 6.87 9.55 11.30
CA LYS A 34 7.57 8.34 10.83
C LYS A 34 7.35 8.12 9.33
N GLY A 35 8.39 7.71 8.64
CA GLY A 35 8.26 7.18 7.27
C GLY A 35 7.71 5.77 7.27
N VAL A 36 6.91 5.42 6.27
CA VAL A 36 6.39 4.07 6.06
C VAL A 36 6.57 3.61 4.63
N ASN A 37 6.92 2.34 4.47
CA ASN A 37 6.80 1.62 3.21
C ASN A 37 5.99 0.36 3.50
N ALA A 38 4.79 0.27 2.92
CA ALA A 38 3.86 -0.81 3.15
C ALA A 38 3.58 -1.56 1.84
N PHE A 39 3.68 -2.88 1.92
CA PHE A 39 3.33 -3.81 0.86
C PHE A 39 2.10 -4.59 1.31
N CYS A 40 1.00 -4.49 0.56
CA CYS A 40 -0.21 -5.24 0.86
C CYS A 40 -0.45 -6.27 -0.23
N GLN A 41 -0.53 -7.53 0.18
CA GLN A 41 -0.88 -8.64 -0.70
C GLN A 41 -2.36 -8.95 -0.52
N CYS A 42 -3.10 -9.02 -1.61
CA CYS A 42 -4.45 -9.57 -1.59
C CYS A 42 -4.41 -11.09 -1.80
N ASP A 43 -5.47 -11.78 -1.38
CA ASP A 43 -5.55 -13.23 -1.45
C ASP A 43 -5.46 -13.77 -2.89
N ARG A 44 -4.84 -14.94 -3.04
CA ARG A 44 -4.59 -15.59 -4.33
C ARG A 44 -5.85 -16.04 -5.06
N SER A 45 -6.94 -16.27 -4.33
CA SER A 45 -8.27 -16.55 -4.92
C SER A 45 -8.82 -15.39 -5.76
N PHE A 46 -8.26 -14.18 -5.60
CA PHE A 46 -8.62 -12.98 -6.36
C PHE A 46 -7.53 -12.58 -7.37
N SER A 47 -7.13 -13.53 -8.23
CA SER A 47 -6.08 -13.32 -9.23
C SER A 47 -6.62 -12.71 -10.53
N LEU A 48 -6.54 -11.39 -10.66
CA LEU A 48 -7.08 -10.64 -11.80
C LEU A 48 -6.03 -10.03 -12.72
N ARG A 49 -4.75 -10.09 -12.36
CA ARG A 49 -3.65 -9.44 -13.09
C ARG A 49 -2.66 -10.49 -13.58
N SER A 50 -2.34 -10.42 -14.86
CA SER A 50 -1.32 -11.25 -15.46
C SER A 50 0.08 -10.68 -15.22
N THR A 51 1.07 -11.55 -15.28
CA THR A 51 2.47 -11.13 -15.37
C THR A 51 2.73 -10.46 -16.71
N TYR A 52 3.83 -9.71 -16.81
CA TYR A 52 4.24 -9.14 -18.09
C TYR A 52 4.34 -10.23 -19.16
N ARG A 53 3.62 -10.04 -20.28
CA ARG A 53 3.48 -11.00 -21.40
C ARG A 53 2.74 -12.31 -21.06
N GLY A 54 2.13 -12.40 -19.89
CA GLY A 54 1.19 -13.47 -19.53
C GLY A 54 -0.25 -13.13 -19.93
N SER A 55 -1.03 -14.15 -20.25
CA SER A 55 -2.46 -14.04 -20.59
C SER A 55 -3.39 -14.45 -19.44
N ASP A 56 -2.86 -15.08 -18.39
CA ASP A 56 -3.63 -15.64 -17.28
C ASP A 56 -3.42 -14.84 -15.98
N GLY A 57 -4.48 -14.71 -15.18
CA GLY A 57 -4.47 -13.98 -13.92
C GLY A 57 -3.68 -14.73 -12.85
N ARG A 58 -2.61 -14.12 -12.32
CA ARG A 58 -1.73 -14.74 -11.32
C ARG A 58 -1.56 -13.93 -10.05
N PHE A 59 -1.83 -12.62 -10.13
CA PHE A 59 -1.71 -11.69 -9.01
C PHE A 59 -2.96 -10.83 -8.89
N ALA A 60 -3.20 -10.30 -7.70
CA ALA A 60 -4.16 -9.23 -7.48
C ALA A 60 -3.53 -7.85 -7.75
N THR A 61 -4.23 -6.76 -7.42
CA THR A 61 -3.75 -5.37 -7.60
C THR A 61 -2.65 -4.95 -6.61
N ASN A 62 -2.41 -5.74 -5.56
CA ASN A 62 -1.32 -5.64 -4.58
C ASN A 62 -0.78 -4.21 -4.41
N PRO A 63 -1.48 -3.34 -3.66
CA PRO A 63 -1.09 -1.94 -3.56
C PRO A 63 0.22 -1.76 -2.78
N ILE A 64 0.94 -0.71 -3.14
CA ILE A 64 2.13 -0.23 -2.44
C ILE A 64 1.84 1.18 -1.93
N CYS A 65 2.14 1.42 -0.65
CA CYS A 65 2.03 2.72 -0.02
C CYS A 65 3.38 3.17 0.53
N LEU A 66 3.84 4.34 0.09
CA LEU A 66 5.05 5.02 0.55
C LEU A 66 4.66 6.36 1.15
N ALA A 67 4.97 6.54 2.43
CA ALA A 67 4.68 7.76 3.16
C ALA A 67 5.97 8.33 3.76
N MET A 68 6.26 9.59 3.49
CA MET A 68 7.38 10.31 4.08
C MET A 68 6.89 11.55 4.82
N PRO A 69 7.26 11.71 6.11
CA PRO A 69 6.89 12.90 6.87
C PRO A 69 7.58 14.12 6.27
N GLY A 70 6.89 15.25 6.34
CA GLY A 70 7.44 16.53 5.90
C GLY A 70 8.60 16.98 6.78
N THR A 71 9.43 17.87 6.23
CA THR A 71 10.45 18.61 6.98
C THR A 71 10.16 20.11 6.85
N ASN A 72 10.88 20.96 7.60
CA ASN A 72 10.73 22.42 7.47
C ASN A 72 10.98 22.95 6.03
N LYS A 73 11.60 22.15 5.17
CA LYS A 73 11.94 22.52 3.78
C LYS A 73 11.07 21.83 2.73
N HIS A 74 10.41 20.72 3.07
CA HIS A 74 9.69 19.88 2.10
C HIS A 74 8.35 19.41 2.68
N PRO A 75 7.24 19.53 1.93
CA PRO A 75 5.94 19.02 2.38
C PRO A 75 5.97 17.49 2.52
N PRO A 76 5.05 16.91 3.33
CA PRO A 76 4.89 15.46 3.41
C PRO A 76 4.49 14.89 2.05
N VAL A 77 4.94 13.66 1.77
CA VAL A 77 4.66 12.95 0.52
C VAL A 77 3.98 11.63 0.84
N LEU A 78 2.85 11.37 0.18
CA LEU A 78 2.14 10.10 0.24
C LEU A 78 1.92 9.58 -1.19
N LEU A 79 2.47 8.42 -1.48
CA LEU A 79 2.23 7.65 -2.69
C LEU A 79 1.43 6.40 -2.30
N ASP A 80 0.21 6.29 -2.78
CA ASP A 80 -0.64 5.10 -2.67
C ASP A 80 -1.06 4.68 -4.07
N MET A 81 -0.56 3.55 -4.53
CA MET A 81 -0.81 3.08 -5.89
C MET A 81 -1.08 1.58 -5.95
N ALA A 82 -1.97 1.19 -6.87
CA ALA A 82 -2.05 -0.20 -7.30
C ALA A 82 -0.80 -0.53 -8.13
N THR A 83 -0.27 -1.75 -8.01
CA THR A 83 0.88 -2.21 -8.83
C THR A 83 0.49 -2.60 -10.26
N SER A 84 -0.70 -2.20 -10.69
CA SER A 84 -1.27 -2.56 -11.97
C SER A 84 -1.75 -1.33 -12.72
N ARG A 85 -1.92 -1.45 -14.04
CA ARG A 85 -2.17 -0.28 -14.91
C ARG A 85 -3.37 0.58 -14.50
N ILE A 86 -4.42 -0.02 -13.96
CA ILE A 86 -5.67 0.67 -13.54
C ILE A 86 -6.17 0.03 -12.26
N ALA A 87 -6.55 0.77 -11.22
CA ALA A 87 -7.19 0.15 -10.05
C ALA A 87 -8.49 -0.57 -10.46
N LEU A 88 -8.83 -1.70 -9.81
CA LEU A 88 -10.04 -2.46 -10.16
C LEU A 88 -11.30 -1.59 -10.13
N GLY A 89 -11.46 -0.79 -9.08
CA GLY A 89 -12.59 0.14 -8.96
C GLY A 89 -12.67 1.18 -10.10
N ARG A 90 -11.56 1.55 -10.75
CA ARG A 90 -11.61 2.44 -11.92
C ARG A 90 -12.06 1.73 -13.20
N GLN A 91 -11.97 0.40 -13.27
CA GLN A 91 -12.53 -0.38 -14.38
C GLN A 91 -14.05 -0.57 -14.25
N GLU A 92 -14.57 -0.55 -13.01
CA GLU A 92 -15.99 -0.83 -12.72
C GLU A 92 -16.91 0.40 -12.86
N PHE A 93 -16.37 1.62 -12.86
CA PHE A 93 -17.13 2.86 -13.08
C PHE A 93 -16.66 3.56 -14.38
N PRO A 94 -17.55 3.82 -15.36
CA PRO A 94 -17.22 4.49 -16.62
C PRO A 94 -16.71 5.92 -16.41
#